data_AF-A0A0T6W0K9-F1
#
_entry.id   AF-A0A0T6W0K9-F1
#
_cell.length_a   1.000
_cell.length_b   1.000
_cell.length_c   1.000
_cell.angle_alpha   90.00
_cell.angle_beta   90.00
_cell.angle_gamma   90.00
#
_symmetry.space_group_name_H-M   'P 1'
#
loop_
_entity.id
_entity.type
_entity.pdbx_description
1 polymer ?
#
loop_
_entity_poly.entity_id
_entity_poly.type
_entity_poly.pdbx_seq_one_letter_code
_entity_poly.pdbx_strand_id
1 'polypeptide(L)'
;MLTLSVALGIVALGVFAYLVLKFAGEWQLRNKMMEKARRLERQGVKPAGSSLSHGMCLHKTTSKIIPDQMESLVWYKRLMD
;
A
#
# COMPACT_ATOMS: atom_id res chain seq x y z
N MET A 1 16.47 35.40 23.14
CA MET A 1 15.18 35.37 22.43
C MET A 1 15.36 35.03 20.96
N LEU A 2 16.15 35.79 20.21
CA LEU A 2 16.37 35.58 18.76
C LEU A 2 17.07 34.24 18.39
N THR A 3 18.00 33.78 19.23
CA THR A 3 18.71 32.50 19.01
C THR A 3 17.82 31.27 19.23
N LEU A 4 16.89 31.35 20.19
CA LEU A 4 15.96 30.28 20.51
C LEU A 4 14.91 30.10 19.40
N SER A 5 14.38 31.20 18.86
CA SER A 5 13.41 31.16 17.76
C SER A 5 14.03 30.64 16.46
N VAL A 6 15.28 31.00 16.17
CA VAL A 6 16.03 30.46 15.02
C VAL A 6 16.26 28.96 15.17
N ALA A 7 16.66 28.48 16.35
CA ALA A 7 16.84 27.05 16.61
C ALA A 7 15.54 26.25 16.43
N LEU A 8 14.41 26.76 16.93
CA LEU A 8 13.09 26.14 16.74
C LEU A 8 12.68 26.09 15.25
N GLY A 9 12.98 27.14 14.49
CA GLY A 9 12.71 27.19 13.05
C GLY A 9 13.47 26.11 12.26
N ILE A 10 14.74 25.88 12.60
CA ILE A 10 15.56 24.83 11.96
C ILE A 10 14.99 23.44 12.27
N VAL A 11 14.60 23.18 13.52
CA VAL A 11 13.99 21.91 13.91
C VAL A 11 12.67 21.68 13.19
N ALA A 12 11.80 22.69 13.13
CA ALA A 12 10.53 22.61 12.44
C ALA A 12 10.70 22.32 10.94
N LEU A 13 11.66 22.98 10.28
CA LEU A 13 12.01 22.71 8.88
C LEU A 13 12.52 21.28 8.66
N GLY A 14 13.36 20.78 9.57
CA GLY A 14 13.85 19.40 9.50
C GLY A 14 12.74 18.37 9.61
N VAL A 15 11.81 18.55 10.57
CA VAL A 15 10.64 17.69 10.73
C VAL A 15 9.73 17.76 9.49
N PHE A 16 9.49 18.96 8.97
CA PHE A 16 8.67 19.15 7.78
C PHE A 16 9.27 18.45 6.55
N ALA A 17 10.57 18.65 6.29
CA ALA A 17 11.27 17.99 5.19
C ALA A 17 11.23 16.46 5.32
N TYR A 18 11.41 15.94 6.53
CA TYR A 18 11.30 14.50 6.80
C TYR A 18 9.89 13.97 6.47
N LEU A 19 8.83 14.65 6.91
CA LEU A 19 7.46 14.25 6.62
C LEU A 19 7.18 14.27 5.11
N VAL A 20 7.61 15.30 4.40
CA VAL A 20 7.44 15.40 2.94
C VAL A 20 8.12 14.23 2.23
N LEU A 21 9.37 13.92 2.58
CA LEU A 21 10.11 12.79 2.01
C LEU A 21 9.44 11.45 2.32
N LYS A 22 8.95 11.26 3.55
CA LYS A 22 8.22 10.05 3.94
C LYS A 22 6.96 9.86 3.12
N PHE A 23 6.12 10.91 3.02
CA PHE A 23 4.89 10.86 2.23
C PHE A 23 5.17 10.62 0.74
N ALA A 24 6.20 11.27 0.18
CA ALA A 24 6.59 11.05 -1.21
C ALA A 24 7.04 9.60 -1.46
N GLY A 25 7.84 9.03 -0.55
CA GLY A 25 8.29 7.64 -0.62
C GLY A 25 7.15 6.65 -0.54
N GLU A 26 6.23 6.82 0.42
CA GLU A 26 5.03 5.98 0.55
C GLU A 26 4.12 6.07 -0.68
N TRP A 27 3.94 7.28 -1.23
CA TRP A 27 3.16 7.50 -2.44
C TRP A 27 3.77 6.78 -3.65
N GLN A 28 5.09 6.91 -3.84
CA GLN A 28 5.80 6.24 -4.92
C GLN A 28 5.71 4.71 -4.78
N LEU A 29 5.85 4.18 -3.57
CA LEU A 29 5.71 2.75 -3.30
C LEU A 29 4.29 2.27 -3.63
N ARG A 30 3.26 3.00 -3.19
CA ARG A 30 1.85 2.69 -3.51
C ARG A 30 1.60 2.66 -5.01
N ASN A 31 2.12 3.62 -5.76
CA ASN A 31 1.98 3.63 -7.22
C ASN A 31 2.65 2.43 -7.88
N LYS A 32 3.87 2.07 -7.45
CA LYS A 32 4.57 0.87 -7.94
C LYS A 32 3.77 -0.41 -7.65
N MET A 33 3.25 -0.55 -6.43
CA MET A 33 2.41 -1.69 -6.06
C MET A 33 1.14 -1.77 -6.91
N MET A 34 0.46 -0.65 -7.14
CA MET A 34 -0.73 -0.61 -8.01
C MET A 34 -0.41 -0.98 -9.46
N GLU A 35 0.71 -0.50 -10.01
CA GLU A 35 1.15 -0.86 -11.35
C GLU A 35 1.49 -2.35 -11.47
N LYS A 36 2.18 -2.91 -10.47
CA LYS A 36 2.49 -4.34 -10.41
C LYS A 36 1.22 -5.18 -10.28
N ALA A 37 0.26 -4.77 -9.45
CA ALA A 37 -1.05 -5.43 -9.34
C ALA A 37 -1.77 -5.49 -10.69
N ARG A 38 -1.82 -4.36 -11.43
CA ARG A 38 -2.42 -4.32 -12.78
C ARG A 38 -1.68 -5.21 -13.78
N ARG A 39 -0.34 -5.29 -13.71
CA ARG A 39 0.46 -6.19 -14.56
C ARG A 39 0.13 -7.66 -14.28
N LEU A 40 0.11 -8.05 -13.01
CA LEU A 40 -0.23 -9.41 -12.58
C LEU A 40 -1.66 -9.77 -13.03
N GLU A 41 -2.61 -8.85 -12.86
CA GLU A 41 -3.98 -9.04 -13.34
C GLU A 41 -4.05 -9.31 -14.85
N ARG A 42 -3.31 -8.54 -15.67
CA ARG A 42 -3.24 -8.75 -17.13
C ARG A 42 -2.62 -10.10 -17.50
N GLN A 43 -1.70 -10.61 -16.68
CA GLN A 43 -1.08 -11.93 -16.86
C GLN A 43 -1.99 -13.08 -16.39
N GLY A 44 -3.24 -12.78 -15.97
CA GLY A 44 -4.13 -13.78 -15.37
C GLY A 44 -3.75 -14.14 -13.93
N VAL A 45 -2.67 -13.56 -13.40
CA VAL A 45 -2.26 -13.65 -11.99
C VAL A 45 -3.12 -12.67 -11.20
N LYS A 46 -4.40 -12.97 -11.09
CA LYS A 46 -5.23 -12.38 -10.06
C LYS A 46 -4.87 -13.07 -8.73
N PRO A 47 -5.18 -12.46 -7.57
CA PRO A 47 -5.35 -13.23 -6.34
C PRO A 47 -6.45 -14.31 -6.45
N ALA A 48 -7.10 -14.46 -7.61
CA ALA A 48 -7.93 -15.60 -7.99
C ALA A 48 -7.04 -16.77 -8.45
N GLY A 49 -6.50 -17.51 -7.49
CA GLY A 49 -5.56 -18.60 -7.79
C GLY A 49 -5.54 -19.75 -6.80
N SER A 50 -6.54 -19.86 -5.92
CA SER A 50 -6.82 -21.11 -5.24
C SER A 50 -8.21 -21.56 -5.66
N SER A 51 -8.32 -22.85 -5.96
CA SER A 51 -9.58 -23.56 -6.14
C SER A 51 -10.63 -23.13 -5.12
N LEU A 52 -11.91 -23.35 -5.44
CA LEU A 52 -13.13 -23.20 -4.61
C LEU A 52 -13.03 -23.56 -3.11
N SER A 53 -11.92 -24.16 -2.67
CA SER A 53 -11.64 -24.58 -1.31
C SER A 53 -10.77 -23.63 -0.46
N HIS A 54 -10.04 -22.63 -0.98
CA HIS A 54 -9.02 -21.90 -0.15
C HIS A 54 -8.80 -20.41 -0.50
N GLY A 55 -9.81 -19.55 -0.48
CA GLY A 55 -9.57 -18.10 -0.66
C GLY A 55 -10.72 -17.29 -1.23
N MET A 56 -11.96 -17.73 -0.99
CA MET A 56 -13.17 -17.03 -1.40
C MET A 56 -13.96 -16.67 -0.14
N CYS A 57 -14.39 -15.41 -0.01
CA CYS A 57 -15.28 -14.96 1.06
C CYS A 57 -16.63 -14.53 0.49
N LEU A 58 -17.68 -14.66 1.30
CA LEU A 58 -19.01 -14.19 0.94
C LEU A 58 -19.07 -12.68 1.20
N HIS A 59 -19.38 -11.90 0.17
CA HIS A 59 -19.61 -10.47 0.32
C HIS A 59 -20.88 -10.25 1.17
N LYS A 60 -20.72 -9.80 2.42
CA LYS A 60 -21.79 -9.71 3.44
C LYS A 60 -23.08 -9.02 2.96
N THR A 61 -22.96 -8.03 2.09
CA THR A 61 -24.11 -7.26 1.56
C THR A 61 -24.74 -7.83 0.29
N THR A 62 -23.94 -8.44 -0.59
CA THR A 62 -24.41 -8.84 -1.94
C THR A 62 -24.54 -10.35 -2.09
N SER A 63 -24.11 -11.12 -1.08
CA SER A 63 -24.01 -12.59 -1.08
C SER A 63 -23.22 -13.14 -2.27
N LYS A 64 -22.44 -12.29 -2.96
CA LYS A 64 -21.57 -12.72 -4.04
C LYS A 64 -20.30 -13.31 -3.45
N ILE A 65 -19.85 -14.40 -4.04
CA ILE A 65 -18.56 -15.00 -3.67
C ILE A 65 -17.46 -14.13 -4.30
N ILE A 66 -16.59 -13.56 -3.47
CA ILE A 66 -15.47 -12.72 -3.91
C ILE A 66 -14.13 -13.34 -3.46
N PRO A 67 -13.02 -13.06 -4.16
CA PRO A 67 -11.71 -13.53 -3.73
C PRO A 67 -11.26 -12.82 -2.44
N ASP A 68 -10.88 -13.59 -1.43
CA ASP A 68 -10.49 -13.11 -0.08
C ASP A 68 -8.98 -12.81 0.04
N GLN A 69 -8.18 -13.24 -0.95
CA GLN A 69 -6.71 -13.17 -0.84
C GLN A 69 -6.08 -11.81 -1.15
N MET A 70 -6.86 -10.81 -1.59
CA MET A 70 -6.36 -9.43 -1.81
C MET A 70 -5.81 -8.79 -0.52
N GLU A 71 -6.31 -9.20 0.64
CA GLU A 71 -5.86 -8.65 1.94
C GLU A 71 -4.81 -9.54 2.63
N SER A 72 -4.34 -10.61 1.99
CA SER A 72 -3.35 -11.50 2.58
C SER A 72 -1.94 -10.89 2.60
N LEU A 73 -1.18 -11.14 3.66
CA LEU A 73 0.24 -10.75 3.75
C LEU A 73 1.08 -11.26 2.58
N VAL A 74 0.72 -12.45 2.06
CA VAL A 74 1.38 -13.07 0.89
C VAL A 74 1.17 -12.23 -0.38
N TRP A 75 -0.02 -11.67 -0.56
CA TRP A 75 -0.29 -10.78 -1.70
C TRP A 75 0.48 -9.47 -1.59
N TYR A 76 0.50 -8.85 -0.41
CA TYR A 76 1.31 -7.64 -0.17
C TYR A 76 2.80 -7.88 -0.44
N LYS A 77 3.33 -9.03 -0.03
CA LYS A 77 4.72 -9.41 -0.34
C LYS A 77 4.99 -9.46 -1.84
N ARG A 78 4.09 -10.07 -2.63
CA ARG A 78 4.22 -10.09 -4.11
C ARG A 78 4.19 -8.70 -4.74
N LEU A 79 3.51 -7.73 -4.14
CA LEU A 79 3.46 -6.36 -4.65
C LEU A 79 4.72 -5.55 -4.31
N MET A 80 5.40 -5.90 -3.21
CA MET A 80 6.62 -5.24 -2.73
C MET A 80 7.92 -5.80 -3.32
N ASP A 81 7.95 -7.11 -3.64
CA ASP A 81 9.02 -7.74 -4.44
C ASP A 81 9.12 -7.11 -5.84
#